data_AF-A0A1F6K730-F1
#
_entry.id   AF-A0A1F6K730-F1
#
_cell.length_a   1.000
_cell.length_b   1.000
_cell.length_c   1.000
_cell.angle_alpha   90.00
_cell.angle_beta   90.00
_cell.angle_gamma   90.00
#
_symmetry.space_group_name_H-M   'P 1'
#
loop_
_entity.id
_entity.type
_entity.pdbx_description
1 polymer ?
#
loop_
_entity_poly.entity_id
_entity_poly.type
_entity_poly.pdbx_seq_one_letter_code
_entity_poly.pdbx_strand_id
1 'polypeptide(L)'
;MIEQAVILAGGQGKRFRPLTLTTPKPMILFHGKPFFAYIIEMLKKNGIKEVIILTGYLHEKIEDYFKDGQEFGLKIKYSFSPVDDETGTRVRKAKNLIADTFLLLYGDNYWPLQLDELFRFYKKMNTQGLVTVYSNIDNYTKNNTFVNDKGLVEVYDKSRRASGLNGVDVGFFILRKSILKSFPEDNFSFEKVILPKMIAEKQLAGFLTCHKYYGLSNLERIPVIEEFFKPKKVILLDRDGVINKKPPKAEYIKNWSEFKFLPGAIDALKLLTKKGYRIILISNQAGIGRGAMTEEDLKKIHKKFLEVCRKEGINLTGIYHCPHNWDEGCFCRKPKPGMLFKAAADHNFDLTKTIFIGDDERDEQAGKAANCKTISLHQGQNLLVIVKTLA
;
A
#
# COMPACT_ATOMS: atom_id res chain seq x y z
N MET A 1 -18.90 -8.37 -5.21
CA MET A 1 -17.53 -7.83 -5.21
C MET A 1 -17.40 -6.92 -6.41
N ILE A 2 -16.38 -6.06 -6.47
CA ILE A 2 -16.11 -5.27 -7.68
C ILE A 2 -15.30 -6.13 -8.62
N GLU A 3 -15.81 -6.34 -9.84
CA GLU A 3 -15.15 -7.19 -10.83
C GLU A 3 -14.63 -6.41 -12.05
N GLN A 4 -14.98 -5.12 -12.15
CA GLN A 4 -14.57 -4.25 -13.25
C GLN A 4 -13.75 -3.05 -12.74
N ALA A 5 -12.65 -2.76 -13.44
CA ALA A 5 -11.88 -1.54 -13.29
C ALA A 5 -11.94 -0.68 -14.57
N VAL A 6 -11.88 0.63 -14.41
CA VAL A 6 -11.84 1.63 -15.49
C VAL A 6 -10.60 2.48 -15.29
N ILE A 7 -9.70 2.54 -16.28
CA ILE A 7 -8.39 3.16 -16.10
C ILE A 7 -8.22 4.35 -17.04
N LEU A 8 -7.93 5.52 -16.48
CA LEU A 8 -7.60 6.73 -17.23
C LEU A 8 -6.15 6.67 -17.73
N ALA A 9 -5.96 6.56 -19.06
CA ALA A 9 -4.64 6.43 -19.68
C ALA A 9 -4.44 7.33 -20.92
N GLY A 10 -5.24 8.40 -21.07
CA GLY A 10 -5.26 9.21 -22.30
C GLY A 10 -4.30 10.41 -22.38
N GLY A 11 -3.62 10.78 -21.29
CA GLY A 11 -2.84 12.02 -21.21
C GLY A 11 -1.44 11.96 -21.85
N GLN A 12 -0.96 13.10 -22.36
CA GLN A 12 0.35 13.20 -23.06
C GLN A 12 1.59 13.06 -22.18
N GLY A 13 1.46 13.16 -20.85
CA GLY A 13 2.61 13.05 -19.95
C GLY A 13 3.73 14.08 -20.22
N LYS A 14 3.39 15.32 -20.61
CA LYS A 14 4.35 16.36 -21.06
C LYS A 14 5.54 16.58 -20.11
N ARG A 15 5.36 16.38 -18.80
CA ARG A 15 6.40 16.54 -17.77
C ARG A 15 7.53 15.50 -17.83
N PHE A 16 7.33 14.41 -18.59
CA PHE A 16 8.31 13.34 -18.77
C PHE A 16 8.97 13.39 -20.15
N ARG A 17 8.80 14.47 -20.90
CA ARG A 17 9.54 14.66 -22.15
C ARG A 17 11.05 14.74 -21.83
N PRO A 18 11.92 14.16 -22.69
CA PRO A 18 11.61 13.61 -24.01
C PRO A 18 11.07 12.16 -24.01
N LEU A 19 11.09 11.42 -22.89
CA LEU A 19 10.64 10.02 -22.83
C LEU A 19 9.22 9.83 -23.38
N THR A 20 8.33 10.76 -23.05
CA THR A 20 6.94 10.71 -23.48
C THR A 20 6.65 11.26 -24.87
N LEU A 21 7.68 11.57 -25.68
CA LEU A 21 7.47 11.90 -27.10
C LEU A 21 7.09 10.66 -27.92
N THR A 22 7.61 9.50 -27.52
CA THR A 22 7.39 8.24 -28.25
C THR A 22 6.75 7.17 -27.38
N THR A 23 6.64 7.36 -26.06
CA THR A 23 6.13 6.33 -25.14
C THR A 23 5.05 6.91 -24.23
N PRO A 24 3.80 6.39 -24.20
CA PRO A 24 2.82 6.80 -23.22
C PRO A 24 3.39 6.70 -21.81
N LYS A 25 3.08 7.65 -20.92
CA LYS A 25 3.64 7.65 -19.57
C LYS A 25 3.42 6.32 -18.80
N PRO A 26 2.24 5.67 -18.85
CA PRO A 26 2.05 4.37 -18.22
C PRO A 26 2.94 3.25 -18.82
N MET A 27 3.48 3.43 -20.02
CA MET A 27 4.32 2.45 -20.71
C MET A 27 5.82 2.58 -20.41
N ILE A 28 6.23 3.49 -19.52
CA ILE A 28 7.62 3.57 -19.03
C ILE A 28 7.98 2.25 -18.33
N LEU A 29 9.14 1.70 -18.67
CA LEU A 29 9.61 0.40 -18.18
C LEU A 29 10.28 0.52 -16.79
N PHE A 30 10.01 -0.45 -15.94
CA PHE A 30 10.67 -0.71 -14.66
C PHE A 30 11.05 -2.19 -14.64
N HIS A 31 12.33 -2.52 -14.43
CA HIS A 31 12.83 -3.91 -14.54
C HIS A 31 12.34 -4.66 -15.79
N GLY A 32 12.33 -3.99 -16.94
CA GLY A 32 11.91 -4.57 -18.23
C GLY A 32 10.39 -4.69 -18.46
N LYS A 33 9.56 -4.26 -17.50
CA LYS A 33 8.10 -4.33 -17.59
C LYS A 33 7.45 -2.94 -17.55
N PRO A 34 6.45 -2.63 -18.39
CA PRO A 34 5.73 -1.36 -18.31
C PRO A 34 5.10 -1.13 -16.94
N PHE A 35 5.15 0.10 -16.42
CA PHE A 35 4.46 0.51 -15.20
C PHE A 35 2.98 0.07 -15.21
N PHE A 36 2.33 0.22 -16.37
CA PHE A 36 0.94 -0.15 -16.53
C PHE A 36 0.68 -1.65 -16.34
N ALA A 37 1.63 -2.52 -16.69
CA ALA A 37 1.49 -3.95 -16.50
C ALA A 37 1.48 -4.33 -15.02
N TYR A 38 2.24 -3.63 -14.17
CA TYR A 38 2.15 -3.79 -12.71
C TYR A 38 0.75 -3.45 -12.18
N ILE A 39 0.09 -2.43 -12.73
CA ILE A 39 -1.29 -2.08 -12.36
C ILE A 39 -2.25 -3.21 -12.77
N ILE A 40 -2.16 -3.70 -14.01
CA ILE A 40 -3.05 -4.77 -14.52
C ILE A 40 -2.89 -6.06 -13.69
N GLU A 41 -1.65 -6.48 -13.40
CA GLU A 41 -1.38 -7.64 -12.55
C GLU A 41 -1.92 -7.46 -11.12
N MET A 42 -1.77 -6.27 -10.54
CA MET A 42 -2.29 -5.94 -9.21
C MET A 42 -3.82 -6.01 -9.17
N LEU A 43 -4.50 -5.50 -10.22
CA LEU A 43 -5.94 -5.59 -10.36
C LEU A 43 -6.39 -7.05 -10.46
N LYS A 44 -5.72 -7.85 -11.30
CA LYS A 44 -5.98 -9.29 -11.43
C LYS A 44 -5.82 -10.04 -10.11
N LYS A 45 -4.73 -9.80 -9.38
CA LYS A 45 -4.46 -10.39 -8.06
C LYS A 45 -5.56 -10.06 -7.04
N ASN A 46 -6.20 -8.89 -7.19
CA ASN A 46 -7.32 -8.45 -6.36
C ASN A 46 -8.70 -8.88 -6.89
N GLY A 47 -8.77 -9.79 -7.87
CA GLY A 47 -10.03 -10.39 -8.32
C GLY A 47 -10.77 -9.60 -9.41
N ILE A 48 -10.18 -8.53 -9.96
CA ILE A 48 -10.74 -7.86 -11.15
C ILE A 48 -10.70 -8.81 -12.34
N LYS A 49 -11.82 -8.89 -13.05
CA LYS A 49 -12.02 -9.77 -14.22
C LYS A 49 -12.06 -9.01 -15.53
N GLU A 50 -12.51 -7.76 -15.52
CA GLU A 50 -12.58 -6.91 -16.71
C GLU A 50 -11.98 -5.52 -16.44
N VAL A 51 -11.23 -5.00 -17.41
CA VAL A 51 -10.63 -3.68 -17.37
C VAL A 51 -11.06 -2.90 -18.62
N ILE A 52 -11.55 -1.68 -18.42
CA ILE A 52 -11.82 -0.73 -19.49
C ILE A 52 -10.71 0.33 -19.48
N ILE A 53 -9.87 0.35 -20.49
CA ILE A 53 -8.79 1.34 -20.60
C ILE A 53 -9.27 2.52 -21.44
N LEU A 54 -9.28 3.70 -20.83
CA LEU A 54 -9.66 4.95 -21.47
C LEU A 54 -8.41 5.57 -22.12
N THR A 55 -8.17 5.20 -23.38
CA THR A 55 -6.98 5.55 -24.15
C THR A 55 -7.11 6.91 -24.85
N GLY A 56 -5.99 7.43 -25.34
CA GLY A 56 -5.89 8.72 -26.02
C GLY A 56 -4.54 8.87 -26.71
N TYR A 57 -3.63 9.63 -26.11
CA TYR A 57 -2.29 9.83 -26.69
C TYR A 57 -1.52 8.51 -26.86
N LEU A 58 -1.05 8.22 -28.07
CA LEU A 58 -0.30 7.01 -28.43
C LEU A 58 -1.03 5.72 -27.99
N HIS A 59 -2.35 5.66 -28.18
CA HIS A 59 -3.18 4.56 -27.71
C HIS A 59 -2.76 3.21 -28.28
N GLU A 60 -2.25 3.18 -29.51
CA GLU A 60 -1.83 1.97 -30.22
C GLU A 60 -0.79 1.21 -29.40
N LYS A 61 0.15 1.92 -28.76
CA LYS A 61 1.18 1.29 -27.91
C LYS A 61 0.61 0.56 -26.69
N ILE A 62 -0.50 1.05 -26.15
CA ILE A 62 -1.19 0.42 -25.02
C ILE A 62 -2.02 -0.76 -25.54
N GLU A 63 -2.72 -0.57 -26.65
CA GLU A 63 -3.59 -1.57 -27.27
C GLU A 63 -2.78 -2.78 -27.80
N ASP A 64 -1.66 -2.55 -28.47
CA ASP A 64 -0.77 -3.59 -28.99
C ASP A 64 -0.14 -4.45 -27.90
N TYR A 65 0.22 -3.83 -26.77
CA TYR A 65 0.87 -4.54 -25.65
C TYR A 65 -0.14 -5.38 -24.85
N PHE A 66 -1.32 -4.82 -24.55
CA PHE A 66 -2.29 -5.47 -23.68
C PHE A 66 -3.32 -6.32 -24.42
N LYS A 67 -3.58 -6.05 -25.71
CA LYS A 67 -4.55 -6.76 -26.57
C LYS A 67 -5.89 -6.94 -25.85
N ASP A 68 -6.44 -8.15 -25.86
CA ASP A 68 -7.68 -8.47 -25.15
C ASP A 68 -7.49 -8.83 -23.67
N GLY A 69 -6.25 -8.78 -23.16
CA GLY A 69 -5.89 -9.09 -21.78
C GLY A 69 -5.71 -10.57 -21.45
N GLN A 70 -5.88 -11.49 -22.41
CA GLN A 70 -5.78 -12.94 -22.13
C GLN A 70 -4.43 -13.33 -21.50
N GLU A 71 -3.33 -12.74 -21.96
CA GLU A 71 -1.98 -12.95 -21.40
C GLU A 71 -1.87 -12.52 -19.92
N PHE A 72 -2.75 -11.64 -19.45
CA PHE A 72 -2.83 -11.17 -18.05
C PHE A 72 -3.93 -11.89 -17.25
N GLY A 73 -4.66 -12.83 -17.85
CA GLY A 73 -5.73 -13.59 -17.20
C GLY A 73 -6.97 -12.78 -16.85
N LEU A 74 -7.22 -11.65 -17.53
CA LEU A 74 -8.42 -10.82 -17.42
C LEU A 74 -8.86 -10.33 -18.79
N LYS A 75 -10.05 -9.74 -18.89
CA LYS A 75 -10.55 -9.16 -20.13
C LYS A 75 -10.22 -7.67 -20.19
N ILE A 76 -9.67 -7.21 -21.31
CA ILE A 76 -9.41 -5.79 -21.55
C ILE A 76 -10.29 -5.31 -22.71
N LYS A 77 -10.92 -4.14 -22.52
CA LYS A 77 -11.57 -3.38 -23.57
C LYS A 77 -11.02 -1.96 -23.56
N TYR A 78 -11.19 -1.27 -24.68
CA TYR A 78 -10.69 0.08 -24.87
C TYR A 78 -11.81 1.05 -25.17
N SER A 79 -11.63 2.30 -24.75
CA SER A 79 -12.46 3.43 -25.13
C SER A 79 -11.55 4.59 -25.50
N PHE A 80 -11.28 4.72 -26.79
CA PHE A 80 -10.49 5.82 -27.32
C PHE A 80 -11.23 7.16 -27.21
N SER A 81 -10.46 8.23 -26.97
CA SER A 81 -10.94 9.61 -27.00
C SER A 81 -9.81 10.57 -27.36
N PRO A 82 -10.09 11.68 -28.07
CA PRO A 82 -9.10 12.70 -28.41
C PRO A 82 -8.30 13.16 -27.19
N VAL A 83 -7.05 13.56 -27.39
CA VAL A 83 -6.13 13.92 -26.31
C VAL A 83 -6.66 15.09 -25.46
N ASP A 84 -7.41 16.01 -26.06
CA ASP A 84 -7.98 17.17 -25.39
C ASP A 84 -9.15 16.83 -24.45
N ASP A 85 -9.72 15.62 -24.55
CA ASP A 85 -10.74 15.17 -23.62
C ASP A 85 -10.14 15.02 -22.20
N GLU A 86 -10.74 15.73 -21.27
CA GLU A 86 -10.43 15.66 -19.85
C GLU A 86 -10.99 14.37 -19.21
N THR A 87 -10.52 14.07 -18.00
CA THR A 87 -10.74 12.79 -17.30
C THR A 87 -12.21 12.42 -17.17
N GLY A 88 -13.09 13.37 -16.87
CA GLY A 88 -14.52 13.13 -16.69
C GLY A 88 -15.23 12.84 -18.01
N THR A 89 -14.87 13.56 -19.07
CA THR A 89 -15.34 13.34 -20.44
C THR A 89 -15.03 11.93 -20.92
N ARG A 90 -13.81 11.44 -20.68
CA ARG A 90 -13.42 10.07 -21.06
C ARG A 90 -14.28 9.01 -20.38
N VAL A 91 -14.55 9.18 -19.09
CA VAL A 91 -15.43 8.27 -18.33
C VAL A 91 -16.86 8.33 -18.88
N ARG A 92 -17.38 9.53 -19.20
CA ARG A 92 -18.71 9.70 -19.81
C ARG A 92 -18.82 8.95 -21.15
N LYS A 93 -17.83 9.09 -22.04
CA LYS A 93 -17.82 8.44 -23.35
C LYS A 93 -17.82 6.91 -23.24
N ALA A 94 -17.21 6.36 -22.19
CA ALA A 94 -17.19 4.93 -21.92
C ALA A 94 -18.44 4.39 -21.19
N LYS A 95 -19.49 5.20 -20.94
CA LYS A 95 -20.65 4.84 -20.10
C LYS A 95 -21.31 3.50 -20.44
N ASN A 96 -21.30 3.10 -21.72
CA ASN A 96 -21.92 1.86 -22.17
C ASN A 96 -21.09 0.61 -21.85
N LEU A 97 -19.80 0.77 -21.57
CA LEU A 97 -18.87 -0.30 -21.19
C LEU A 97 -18.78 -0.48 -19.66
N ILE A 98 -19.17 0.54 -18.90
CA ILE A 98 -18.98 0.61 -17.46
C ILE A 98 -20.07 -0.16 -16.71
N ALA A 99 -19.67 -0.97 -15.72
CA ALA A 99 -20.56 -1.72 -14.82
C ALA A 99 -21.21 -0.80 -13.76
N ASP A 100 -22.27 -1.29 -13.10
CA ASP A 100 -23.04 -0.49 -12.13
C ASP A 100 -22.23 -0.04 -10.91
N THR A 101 -21.23 -0.81 -10.51
CA THR A 101 -20.23 -0.42 -9.51
C THR A 101 -18.87 -0.85 -10.02
N PHE A 102 -17.94 0.10 -10.09
CA PHE A 102 -16.64 -0.11 -10.72
C PHE A 102 -15.53 0.61 -9.95
N LEU A 103 -14.30 0.14 -10.13
CA LEU A 103 -13.10 0.80 -9.63
C LEU A 103 -12.55 1.74 -10.72
N LEU A 104 -12.63 3.05 -10.53
CA LEU A 104 -11.95 4.03 -11.38
C LEU A 104 -10.54 4.29 -10.83
N LEU A 105 -9.54 4.30 -11.70
CA LEU A 105 -8.18 4.68 -11.32
C LEU A 105 -7.42 5.42 -12.42
N TYR A 106 -6.38 6.14 -12.01
CA TYR A 106 -5.42 6.76 -12.91
C TYR A 106 -4.30 5.78 -13.29
N GLY A 107 -3.99 5.66 -14.58
CA GLY A 107 -2.98 4.73 -15.09
C GLY A 107 -1.53 5.10 -14.76
N ASP A 108 -1.31 6.17 -13.99
CA ASP A 108 0.00 6.66 -13.58
C ASP A 108 0.27 6.53 -12.08
N ASN A 109 -0.66 5.95 -11.31
CA ASN A 109 -0.51 5.69 -9.89
C ASN A 109 -0.60 4.19 -9.60
N TYR A 110 0.36 3.69 -8.83
CA TYR A 110 0.35 2.35 -8.28
C TYR A 110 0.18 2.44 -6.77
N TRP A 111 -0.80 1.73 -6.23
CA TRP A 111 -1.03 1.61 -4.79
C TRP A 111 -1.35 0.15 -4.50
N PRO A 112 -0.63 -0.54 -3.60
CA PRO A 112 -0.90 -1.94 -3.26
C PRO A 112 -2.34 -2.17 -2.78
N LEU A 113 -3.20 -2.45 -3.76
CA LEU A 113 -4.64 -2.48 -3.61
C LEU A 113 -5.07 -3.57 -2.62
N GLN A 114 -6.01 -3.20 -1.75
CA GLN A 114 -6.70 -4.08 -0.82
C GLN A 114 -8.21 -4.07 -1.14
N LEU A 115 -8.59 -4.62 -2.30
CA LEU A 115 -9.93 -4.40 -2.85
C LEU A 115 -11.05 -4.89 -1.94
N ASP A 116 -10.86 -6.02 -1.25
CA ASP A 116 -11.87 -6.57 -0.35
C ASP A 116 -12.14 -5.69 0.87
N GLU A 117 -11.10 -5.07 1.44
CA GLU A 117 -11.27 -4.12 2.54
C GLU A 117 -11.90 -2.82 2.05
N LEU A 118 -11.40 -2.29 0.92
CA LEU A 118 -11.93 -1.09 0.30
C LEU A 118 -13.43 -1.24 -0.02
N PHE A 119 -13.83 -2.40 -0.56
CA PHE A 119 -15.23 -2.68 -0.88
C PHE A 119 -16.10 -2.91 0.36
N ARG A 120 -15.58 -3.54 1.42
CA ARG A 120 -16.30 -3.66 2.70
C ARG A 120 -16.55 -2.27 3.32
N PHE A 121 -15.53 -1.41 3.33
CA PHE A 121 -15.67 -0.03 3.81
C PHE A 121 -16.67 0.75 2.95
N TYR A 122 -16.57 0.66 1.63
CA TYR A 122 -17.52 1.27 0.69
C TYR A 122 -18.98 0.87 0.98
N LYS A 123 -19.24 -0.43 1.16
CA LYS A 123 -20.58 -0.93 1.49
C LYS A 123 -21.10 -0.39 2.82
N LYS A 124 -20.23 -0.26 3.83
CA LYS A 124 -20.57 0.33 5.13
C LYS A 124 -20.93 1.81 4.99
N MET A 125 -20.18 2.57 4.20
CA MET A 125 -20.41 4.00 3.99
C MET A 125 -21.64 4.28 3.13
N ASN A 126 -21.95 3.38 2.18
CA ASN A 126 -23.11 3.45 1.29
C ASN A 126 -23.26 4.80 0.54
N THR A 127 -22.15 5.35 0.08
CA THR A 127 -22.08 6.60 -0.69
C THR A 127 -22.12 6.36 -2.21
N GLN A 128 -22.29 7.41 -3.02
CA GLN A 128 -22.10 7.31 -4.49
C GLN A 128 -20.66 6.98 -4.86
N GLY A 129 -19.70 7.53 -4.11
CA GLY A 129 -18.28 7.31 -4.34
C GLY A 129 -17.49 7.08 -3.05
N LEU A 130 -16.38 6.37 -3.19
CA LEU A 130 -15.32 6.26 -2.20
C LEU A 130 -14.00 6.59 -2.88
N VAL A 131 -13.21 7.48 -2.29
CA VAL A 131 -11.82 7.76 -2.70
C VAL A 131 -10.85 7.10 -1.73
N THR A 132 -9.75 6.55 -2.25
CA THR A 132 -8.63 6.08 -1.42
C THR A 132 -7.71 7.25 -1.09
N VAL A 133 -7.39 7.44 0.18
CA VAL A 133 -6.62 8.59 0.67
C VAL A 133 -5.42 8.09 1.45
N TYR A 134 -4.22 8.39 0.97
CA TYR A 134 -2.99 8.12 1.70
C TYR A 134 -2.84 9.12 2.84
N SER A 135 -2.76 8.65 4.09
CA SER A 135 -2.61 9.49 5.28
C SER A 135 -1.29 10.28 5.33
N ASN A 136 -0.35 9.98 4.41
CA ASN A 136 0.83 10.80 4.17
C ASN A 136 1.72 11.00 5.41
N ILE A 137 1.84 9.94 6.21
CA ILE A 137 2.58 9.91 7.48
C ILE A 137 4.08 10.18 7.34
N ASP A 138 4.62 10.04 6.12
CA ASP A 138 6.02 10.28 5.76
C ASP A 138 6.22 11.63 5.06
N ASN A 139 5.17 12.47 4.94
CA ASN A 139 5.18 13.71 4.17
C ASN A 139 5.65 13.55 2.72
N TYR A 140 5.32 12.42 2.09
CA TYR A 140 5.70 12.10 0.71
C TYR A 140 5.34 13.19 -0.31
N THR A 141 4.21 13.88 -0.12
CA THR A 141 3.81 15.06 -0.90
C THR A 141 2.91 15.98 -0.07
N LYS A 142 2.50 17.14 -0.59
CA LYS A 142 1.52 18.00 0.12
C LYS A 142 0.15 17.33 0.13
N ASN A 143 -0.61 17.43 1.21
CA ASN A 143 -1.98 16.92 1.25
C ASN A 143 -2.90 17.67 0.26
N ASN A 144 -3.95 17.00 -0.24
CA ASN A 144 -5.00 17.58 -1.09
C ASN A 144 -6.41 17.17 -0.66
N THR A 145 -6.55 16.42 0.43
CA THR A 145 -7.83 15.90 0.88
C THR A 145 -7.93 15.93 2.39
N PHE A 146 -9.13 16.24 2.90
CA PHE A 146 -9.48 16.06 4.29
C PHE A 146 -10.63 15.06 4.42
N VAL A 147 -10.38 14.01 5.21
CA VAL A 147 -11.39 13.01 5.58
C VAL A 147 -11.69 13.17 7.07
N ASN A 148 -12.95 13.38 7.42
CA ASN A 148 -13.36 13.54 8.82
C ASN A 148 -13.42 12.20 9.57
N ASP A 149 -13.67 12.25 10.88
CA ASP A 149 -13.74 11.07 11.75
C ASP A 149 -14.91 10.12 11.42
N LYS A 150 -15.89 10.59 10.63
CA LYS A 150 -17.00 9.77 10.12
C LYS A 150 -16.65 9.07 8.80
N GLY A 151 -15.45 9.27 8.26
CA GLY A 151 -15.01 8.67 7.00
C GLY A 151 -15.55 9.36 5.74
N LEU A 152 -16.05 10.59 5.86
CA LEU A 152 -16.51 11.41 4.73
C LEU A 152 -15.42 12.39 4.31
N VAL A 153 -15.31 12.64 3.01
CA VAL A 153 -14.46 13.72 2.49
C VAL A 153 -15.19 15.05 2.67
N GLU A 154 -14.54 16.02 3.31
CA GLU A 154 -15.10 17.38 3.45
C GLU A 154 -14.37 18.39 2.57
N VAL A 155 -13.10 18.15 2.28
CA VAL A 155 -12.28 19.05 1.45
C VAL A 155 -11.50 18.24 0.43
N TYR A 156 -11.58 18.66 -0.83
CA TYR A 156 -10.68 18.26 -1.89
C TYR A 156 -10.11 19.51 -2.55
N ASP A 157 -8.79 19.69 -2.50
CA ASP A 157 -8.10 20.84 -3.06
C ASP A 157 -7.01 20.40 -4.05
N LYS A 158 -7.37 20.40 -5.34
CA LYS A 158 -6.43 20.07 -6.43
C LYS A 158 -5.20 20.99 -6.47
N SER A 159 -5.29 22.21 -5.94
CA SER A 159 -4.18 23.17 -5.91
C SER A 159 -3.19 22.94 -4.77
N ARG A 160 -3.54 22.13 -3.76
CA ARG A 160 -2.72 21.82 -2.57
C ARG A 160 -2.29 23.06 -1.78
N ARG A 161 -3.20 24.04 -1.65
CA ARG A 161 -3.01 25.31 -0.96
C ARG A 161 -3.77 25.38 0.36
N ALA A 162 -4.87 24.65 0.50
CA ALA A 162 -5.64 24.60 1.74
C ALA A 162 -4.82 23.99 2.88
N SER A 163 -4.95 24.57 4.07
CA SER A 163 -4.36 24.07 5.31
C SER A 163 -5.27 23.05 6.00
N GLY A 164 -4.75 22.32 6.99
CA GLY A 164 -5.53 21.38 7.80
C GLY A 164 -5.92 20.07 7.12
N LEU A 165 -5.49 19.84 5.88
CA LEU A 165 -5.75 18.60 5.15
C LEU A 165 -4.97 17.42 5.77
N ASN A 166 -5.56 16.23 5.78
CA ASN A 166 -5.01 15.05 6.47
C ASN A 166 -4.63 13.88 5.54
N GLY A 167 -4.67 14.09 4.23
CA GLY A 167 -4.16 13.06 3.32
C GLY A 167 -4.10 13.46 1.85
N VAL A 168 -3.69 12.47 1.05
CA VAL A 168 -3.46 12.57 -0.38
C VAL A 168 -4.40 11.62 -1.11
N ASP A 169 -5.27 12.14 -1.97
CA ASP A 169 -5.98 11.33 -2.97
C ASP A 169 -4.96 10.62 -3.87
N VAL A 170 -5.00 9.29 -3.87
CA VAL A 170 -4.09 8.43 -4.66
C VAL A 170 -4.62 8.14 -6.08
N GLY A 171 -5.83 8.60 -6.39
CA GLY A 171 -6.46 8.40 -7.69
C GLY A 171 -7.11 7.02 -7.84
N PHE A 172 -7.63 6.43 -6.77
CA PHE A 172 -8.39 5.17 -6.77
C PHE A 172 -9.77 5.40 -6.16
N PHE A 173 -10.81 5.14 -6.95
CA PHE A 173 -12.19 5.42 -6.58
C PHE A 173 -13.09 4.20 -6.80
N ILE A 174 -13.94 3.87 -5.83
CA ILE A 174 -15.11 3.03 -6.09
C ILE A 174 -16.29 3.95 -6.38
N LEU A 175 -16.97 3.75 -7.51
CA LEU A 175 -18.09 4.60 -7.94
C LEU A 175 -19.32 3.78 -8.30
N ARG A 176 -20.51 4.31 -8.01
CA ARG A 176 -21.77 3.85 -8.62
C ARG A 176 -21.95 4.50 -9.98
N LYS A 177 -22.33 3.72 -10.99
CA LYS A 177 -22.61 4.21 -12.35
C LYS A 177 -23.68 5.30 -12.39
N SER A 178 -24.59 5.34 -11.42
CA SER A 178 -25.59 6.41 -11.27
C SER A 178 -24.99 7.81 -11.24
N ILE A 179 -23.74 7.98 -10.78
CA ILE A 179 -23.08 9.29 -10.76
C ILE A 179 -22.87 9.86 -12.16
N LEU A 180 -22.77 9.02 -13.20
CA LEU A 180 -22.59 9.47 -14.59
C LEU A 180 -23.79 10.28 -15.11
N LYS A 181 -24.98 10.15 -14.50
CA LYS A 181 -26.14 10.99 -14.82
C LYS A 181 -25.90 12.46 -14.48
N SER A 182 -24.94 12.75 -13.60
CA SER A 182 -24.59 14.11 -13.20
C SER A 182 -23.46 14.72 -14.04
N PHE A 183 -22.91 13.97 -14.99
CA PHE A 183 -21.73 14.41 -15.76
C PHE A 183 -22.15 15.45 -16.82
N PRO A 184 -21.44 16.58 -16.92
CA PRO A 184 -21.69 17.57 -17.97
C PRO A 184 -21.49 17.00 -19.38
N GLU A 185 -22.17 17.61 -20.35
CA GLU A 185 -21.98 17.30 -21.78
C GLU A 185 -20.71 17.93 -22.37
N ASP A 186 -20.30 19.08 -21.84
CA ASP A 186 -19.04 19.73 -22.22
C ASP A 186 -17.80 18.96 -21.74
N ASN A 187 -16.62 19.39 -22.16
CA ASN A 187 -15.36 18.78 -21.72
C ASN A 187 -15.02 19.16 -20.27
N PHE A 188 -14.77 18.18 -19.39
CA PHE A 188 -14.54 18.45 -17.97
C PHE A 188 -13.64 17.43 -17.25
N SER A 189 -12.93 17.90 -16.22
CA SER A 189 -12.13 17.08 -15.31
C SER A 189 -13.02 16.50 -14.22
N PHE A 190 -12.95 15.17 -14.08
CA PHE A 190 -13.66 14.42 -13.06
C PHE A 190 -13.44 15.01 -11.66
N GLU A 191 -12.18 15.28 -11.31
CA GLU A 191 -11.83 15.74 -9.97
C GLU A 191 -12.25 17.18 -9.69
N LYS A 192 -12.28 18.03 -10.73
CA LYS A 192 -12.66 19.44 -10.57
C LYS A 192 -14.17 19.63 -10.45
N VAL A 193 -14.96 18.76 -11.09
CA VAL A 193 -16.41 18.95 -11.19
C VAL A 193 -17.19 17.95 -10.32
N ILE A 194 -16.80 16.67 -10.34
CA ILE A 194 -17.59 15.61 -9.71
C ILE A 194 -17.26 15.45 -8.23
N LEU A 195 -15.99 15.52 -7.83
CA LEU A 195 -15.63 15.39 -6.41
C LEU A 195 -16.27 16.50 -5.55
N PRO A 196 -16.19 17.81 -5.91
CA PRO A 196 -16.83 18.86 -5.10
C PRO A 196 -18.34 18.66 -4.98
N LYS A 197 -19.01 18.21 -6.05
CA LYS A 197 -20.44 17.90 -6.03
C LYS A 197 -20.76 16.78 -5.05
N MET A 198 -20.05 15.65 -5.12
CA MET A 198 -20.26 14.55 -4.18
C MET A 198 -19.93 14.94 -2.73
N ILE A 199 -18.93 15.80 -2.51
CA ILE A 199 -18.59 16.32 -1.17
C ILE A 199 -19.75 17.16 -0.63
N ALA A 200 -20.27 18.11 -1.42
CA ALA A 200 -21.40 18.96 -1.03
C ALA A 200 -22.65 18.14 -0.68
N GLU A 201 -22.88 17.05 -1.41
CA GLU A 201 -24.01 16.13 -1.21
C GLU A 201 -23.74 15.05 -0.13
N LYS A 202 -22.56 15.06 0.50
CA LYS A 202 -22.09 14.02 1.45
C LYS A 202 -22.12 12.60 0.87
N GLN A 203 -21.88 12.49 -0.43
CA GLN A 203 -21.85 11.27 -1.23
C GLN A 203 -20.44 10.81 -1.61
N LEU A 204 -19.40 11.39 -1.00
CA LEU A 204 -18.01 10.93 -1.13
C LEU A 204 -17.44 10.51 0.22
N ALA A 205 -17.18 9.21 0.37
CA ALA A 205 -16.42 8.66 1.48
C ALA A 205 -14.92 8.69 1.18
N GLY A 206 -14.08 8.69 2.23
CA GLY A 206 -12.63 8.58 2.13
C GLY A 206 -12.11 7.37 2.90
N PHE A 207 -11.41 6.46 2.21
CA PHE A 207 -10.71 5.34 2.84
C PHE A 207 -9.27 5.75 3.15
N LEU A 208 -8.99 6.06 4.43
CA LEU A 208 -7.66 6.42 4.87
C LEU A 208 -6.76 5.17 4.96
N THR A 209 -5.60 5.24 4.33
CA THR A 209 -4.59 4.18 4.37
C THR A 209 -3.20 4.75 4.63
N CYS A 210 -2.40 4.01 5.39
CA CYS A 210 -0.97 4.31 5.57
C CYS A 210 -0.09 3.54 4.59
N HIS A 211 -0.69 2.75 3.69
CA HIS A 211 0.08 2.14 2.61
C HIS A 211 0.44 3.20 1.57
N LYS A 212 1.73 3.48 1.43
CA LYS A 212 2.27 4.43 0.46
C LYS A 212 1.87 4.06 -0.97
N TYR A 213 1.60 5.08 -1.78
CA TYR A 213 1.39 4.97 -3.23
C TYR A 213 2.63 5.47 -4.00
N TYR A 214 2.72 5.07 -5.25
CA TYR A 214 3.85 5.27 -6.13
C TYR A 214 3.34 5.83 -7.47
N GLY A 215 3.48 7.14 -7.66
CA GLY A 215 2.92 7.84 -8.81
C GLY A 215 3.98 8.40 -9.77
N LEU A 216 3.79 8.16 -11.07
CA LEU A 216 4.56 8.77 -12.17
C LEU A 216 4.15 10.24 -12.36
N SER A 217 4.45 11.06 -11.36
CA SER A 217 4.09 12.47 -11.30
C SER A 217 5.18 13.40 -11.83
N ASN A 218 6.46 13.03 -11.62
CA ASN A 218 7.66 13.69 -12.14
C ASN A 218 8.82 12.66 -12.26
N LEU A 219 9.91 13.06 -12.92
CA LEU A 219 11.08 12.19 -13.15
C LEU A 219 11.80 11.80 -11.85
N GLU A 220 11.78 12.65 -10.82
CA GLU A 220 12.42 12.39 -9.52
C GLU A 220 11.79 11.21 -8.77
N ARG A 221 10.55 10.81 -9.10
CA ARG A 221 9.93 9.62 -8.50
C ARG A 221 10.47 8.31 -9.08
N ILE A 222 11.11 8.31 -10.25
CA ILE A 222 11.53 7.08 -10.95
C ILE A 222 12.40 6.18 -10.05
N PRO A 223 13.47 6.66 -9.38
CA PRO A 223 14.32 5.80 -8.56
C PRO A 223 13.58 5.10 -7.42
N VAL A 224 12.62 5.78 -6.79
CA VAL A 224 11.81 5.22 -5.70
C VAL A 224 10.86 4.13 -6.23
N ILE A 225 10.29 4.34 -7.42
CA ILE A 225 9.41 3.36 -8.09
C ILE A 225 10.22 2.15 -8.55
N GLU A 226 11.41 2.37 -9.13
CA GLU A 226 12.34 1.31 -9.53
C GLU A 226 12.75 0.45 -8.32
N GLU A 227 13.11 1.08 -7.21
CA GLU A 227 13.46 0.35 -5.99
C GLU A 227 12.24 -0.37 -5.39
N PHE A 228 11.02 0.18 -5.50
CA PHE A 228 9.81 -0.49 -5.05
C PHE A 228 9.46 -1.75 -5.88
N PHE A 229 9.56 -1.66 -7.21
CA PHE A 229 9.27 -2.79 -8.10
C PHE A 229 10.39 -3.81 -8.20
N LYS A 230 11.59 -3.48 -7.71
CA LYS A 230 12.70 -4.41 -7.63
C LYS A 230 12.28 -5.66 -6.84
N PRO A 231 12.42 -6.88 -7.40
CA PRO A 231 12.14 -8.10 -6.66
C PRO A 231 12.96 -8.18 -5.38
N LYS A 232 12.29 -8.27 -4.23
CA LYS A 232 12.90 -8.36 -2.91
C LYS A 232 12.22 -9.46 -2.12
N LYS A 233 13.01 -10.34 -1.51
CA LYS A 233 12.52 -11.22 -0.44
C LYS A 233 12.56 -10.42 0.85
N VAL A 234 11.40 -10.04 1.39
CA VAL A 234 11.29 -9.33 2.68
C VAL A 234 10.53 -10.20 3.65
N ILE A 235 11.02 -10.26 4.89
CA ILE A 235 10.35 -10.94 5.98
C ILE A 235 10.33 -10.04 7.21
N LEU A 236 9.14 -9.92 7.79
CA LEU A 236 8.92 -9.24 9.05
C LEU A 236 8.81 -10.31 10.14
N LEU A 237 9.44 -10.08 11.29
CA LEU A 237 9.40 -10.99 12.43
C LEU A 237 9.03 -10.22 13.68
N ASP A 238 8.14 -10.76 14.51
CA ASP A 238 8.07 -10.31 15.91
C ASP A 238 9.36 -10.69 16.65
N ARG A 239 9.60 -10.06 17.81
CA ARG A 239 10.76 -10.31 18.65
C ARG A 239 10.44 -11.30 19.77
N ASP A 240 9.43 -10.98 20.58
CA ASP A 240 9.16 -11.59 21.89
C ASP A 240 8.18 -12.76 21.75
N GLY A 241 8.69 -13.97 21.63
CA GLY A 241 7.92 -15.19 21.31
C GLY A 241 8.33 -15.82 19.98
N VAL A 242 9.08 -15.09 19.15
CA VAL A 242 9.59 -15.54 17.85
C VAL A 242 11.12 -15.66 17.83
N ILE A 243 11.84 -14.65 18.29
CA ILE A 243 13.32 -14.63 18.36
C ILE A 243 13.80 -14.97 19.77
N ASN A 244 13.23 -14.32 20.78
CA ASN A 244 13.53 -14.57 22.18
C ASN A 244 12.30 -15.11 22.91
N LYS A 245 12.54 -15.72 24.07
CA LYS A 245 11.47 -16.15 24.97
C LYS A 245 10.62 -14.94 25.35
N LYS A 246 9.31 -15.07 25.16
CA LYS A 246 8.33 -14.06 25.56
C LYS A 246 8.35 -13.89 27.09
N PRO A 247 8.43 -12.65 27.61
CA PRO A 247 8.29 -12.43 29.04
C PRO A 247 6.88 -12.84 29.51
N PRO A 248 6.70 -13.18 30.79
CA PRO A 248 5.38 -13.38 31.37
C PRO A 248 4.46 -12.16 31.18
N LYS A 249 3.16 -12.37 31.36
CA LYS A 249 2.17 -11.29 31.19
C LYS A 249 2.50 -10.12 32.14
N ALA A 250 2.52 -8.91 31.58
CA ALA A 250 2.87 -7.66 32.27
C ALA A 250 4.34 -7.52 32.73
N GLU A 251 5.22 -8.43 32.31
CA GLU A 251 6.66 -8.29 32.45
C GLU A 251 7.32 -7.87 31.13
N TYR A 252 8.53 -7.34 31.23
CA TYR A 252 9.29 -6.81 30.09
C TYR A 252 10.76 -7.24 30.20
N ILE A 253 11.41 -7.40 29.05
CA ILE A 253 12.86 -7.63 28.97
C ILE A 253 13.54 -6.27 29.11
N LYS A 254 14.11 -6.02 30.29
CA LYS A 254 14.67 -4.71 30.67
C LYS A 254 16.15 -4.57 30.34
N ASN A 255 16.85 -5.69 30.18
CA ASN A 255 18.29 -5.71 29.93
C ASN A 255 18.68 -6.94 29.08
N TRP A 256 19.95 -6.99 28.66
CA TRP A 256 20.45 -8.04 27.79
C TRP A 256 20.51 -9.43 28.46
N SER A 257 20.71 -9.52 29.78
CA SER A 257 20.81 -10.82 30.45
C SER A 257 19.46 -11.55 30.50
N GLU A 258 18.35 -10.80 30.48
CA GLU A 258 16.98 -11.30 30.34
C GLU A 258 16.64 -11.73 28.90
N PHE A 259 17.38 -11.27 27.89
CA PHE A 259 17.16 -11.64 26.49
C PHE A 259 17.63 -13.07 26.21
N LYS A 260 16.72 -14.04 26.27
CA LYS A 260 17.00 -15.46 26.03
C LYS A 260 16.50 -15.88 24.64
N PHE A 261 17.41 -16.21 23.73
CA PHE A 261 17.06 -16.74 22.41
C PHE A 261 16.22 -18.01 22.51
N LEU A 262 15.21 -18.14 21.64
CA LEU A 262 14.50 -19.39 21.46
C LEU A 262 15.37 -20.39 20.68
N PRO A 263 15.19 -21.71 20.90
CA PRO A 263 15.90 -22.73 20.15
C PRO A 263 15.74 -22.57 18.64
N GLY A 264 16.87 -22.57 17.91
CA GLY A 264 16.89 -22.41 16.45
C GLY A 264 16.64 -21.00 15.92
N ALA A 265 16.41 -19.98 16.78
CA ALA A 265 16.16 -18.61 16.32
C ALA A 265 17.33 -18.03 15.53
N ILE A 266 18.57 -18.19 16.03
CA ILE A 266 19.79 -17.76 15.34
C ILE A 266 19.96 -18.50 14.01
N ASP A 267 19.79 -19.82 14.01
CA ASP A 267 19.89 -20.63 12.78
C ASP A 267 18.85 -20.22 11.74
N ALA A 268 17.64 -19.87 12.17
CA ALA A 268 16.59 -19.39 11.29
C ALA A 268 16.96 -18.04 10.65
N LEU A 269 17.51 -17.10 11.43
CA LEU A 269 17.98 -15.81 10.92
C LEU A 269 19.16 -15.97 9.94
N LYS A 270 20.08 -16.90 10.22
CA LYS A 270 21.19 -17.26 9.30
C LYS A 270 20.65 -17.84 8.00
N LEU A 271 19.67 -18.75 8.09
CA LEU A 271 19.04 -19.35 6.92
C LEU A 271 18.27 -18.33 6.08
N LEU A 272 17.54 -17.40 6.71
CA LEU A 272 16.90 -16.28 6.02
C LEU A 272 17.92 -15.40 5.28
N THR A 273 19.03 -15.06 5.93
CA THR A 273 20.12 -14.29 5.33
C THR A 273 20.71 -15.03 4.12
N LYS A 274 21.00 -16.33 4.27
CA LYS A 274 21.49 -17.20 3.17
C LYS A 274 20.50 -17.28 2.00
N LYS A 275 19.19 -17.27 2.28
CA LYS A 275 18.11 -17.24 1.28
C LYS A 275 17.88 -15.85 0.66
N GLY A 276 18.65 -14.84 1.06
CA GLY A 276 18.59 -13.47 0.52
C GLY A 276 17.43 -12.64 1.05
N TYR A 277 16.84 -13.01 2.19
CA TYR A 277 15.79 -12.21 2.81
C TYR A 277 16.34 -10.94 3.46
N ARG A 278 15.66 -9.81 3.23
CA ARG A 278 15.74 -8.61 4.06
C ARG A 278 14.92 -8.85 5.32
N ILE A 279 15.59 -8.99 6.46
CA ILE A 279 14.97 -9.32 7.75
C ILE A 279 14.68 -8.03 8.51
N ILE A 280 13.42 -7.80 8.88
CA ILE A 280 13.01 -6.63 9.66
C ILE A 280 12.28 -7.09 10.92
N LEU A 281 12.67 -6.58 12.08
CA LEU A 281 11.98 -6.86 13.33
C LEU A 281 10.89 -5.83 13.61
N ILE A 282 9.73 -6.30 14.10
CA ILE A 282 8.56 -5.48 14.46
C ILE A 282 8.13 -5.85 15.89
N SER A 283 8.27 -4.96 16.87
CA SER A 283 8.04 -5.33 18.27
C SER A 283 7.25 -4.30 19.10
N ASN A 284 6.33 -4.77 19.95
CA ASN A 284 5.66 -3.93 20.94
C ASN A 284 6.53 -3.83 22.20
N GLN A 285 7.04 -2.65 22.55
CA GLN A 285 7.93 -2.41 23.70
C GLN A 285 7.26 -1.51 24.75
N ALA A 286 6.10 -1.95 25.27
CA ALA A 286 5.31 -1.20 26.26
C ALA A 286 6.03 -0.96 27.60
N GLY A 287 7.14 -1.66 27.88
CA GLY A 287 7.93 -1.43 29.08
C GLY A 287 8.42 0.02 29.19
N ILE A 288 8.60 0.70 28.05
CA ILE A 288 8.98 2.13 28.02
C ILE A 288 7.82 3.01 28.48
N GLY A 289 6.65 2.92 27.83
CA GLY A 289 5.47 3.69 28.23
C GLY A 289 4.99 3.38 29.66
N ARG A 290 5.28 2.19 30.18
CA ARG A 290 4.98 1.81 31.58
C ARG A 290 6.05 2.27 32.59
N GLY A 291 7.14 2.89 32.15
CA GLY A 291 8.25 3.30 33.03
C GLY A 291 9.05 2.13 33.60
N ALA A 292 8.86 0.90 33.10
CA ALA A 292 9.60 -0.28 33.54
C ALA A 292 11.03 -0.35 32.97
N MET A 293 11.28 0.38 31.89
CA MET A 293 12.61 0.57 31.28
C MET A 293 12.66 1.87 30.49
N THR A 294 13.86 2.35 30.17
CA THR A 294 14.04 3.54 29.31
C THR A 294 14.26 3.16 27.83
N GLU A 295 14.13 4.13 26.92
CA GLU A 295 14.56 3.92 25.53
C GLU A 295 16.05 3.57 25.43
N GLU A 296 16.88 4.10 26.32
CA GLU A 296 18.31 3.82 26.34
C GLU A 296 18.60 2.36 26.74
N ASP A 297 17.80 1.80 27.65
CA ASP A 297 17.90 0.38 27.99
C ASP A 297 17.53 -0.51 26.81
N LEU A 298 16.48 -0.14 26.04
CA LEU A 298 16.13 -0.85 24.82
C LEU A 298 17.23 -0.73 23.75
N LYS A 299 17.85 0.45 23.59
CA LYS A 299 18.98 0.66 22.68
C LYS A 299 20.17 -0.23 23.05
N LYS A 300 20.48 -0.40 24.34
CA LYS A 300 21.53 -1.34 24.81
C LYS A 300 21.21 -2.79 24.43
N ILE A 301 19.95 -3.23 24.59
CA ILE A 301 19.51 -4.56 24.14
C ILE A 301 19.69 -4.71 22.63
N HIS A 302 19.19 -3.75 21.84
CA HIS A 302 19.32 -3.79 20.38
C HIS A 302 20.79 -3.80 19.92
N LYS A 303 21.66 -3.02 20.57
CA LYS A 303 23.10 -3.02 20.28
C LYS A 303 23.71 -4.40 20.49
N LYS A 304 23.43 -5.06 21.62
CA LYS A 304 23.92 -6.42 21.90
C LYS A 304 23.33 -7.46 20.95
N PHE A 305 22.06 -7.36 20.64
CA PHE A 305 21.42 -8.23 19.66
C PHE A 305 22.05 -8.09 18.26
N LEU A 306 22.32 -6.86 17.81
CA LEU A 306 23.02 -6.58 16.56
C LEU A 306 24.47 -7.09 16.58
N GLU A 307 25.18 -6.98 17.70
CA GLU A 307 26.52 -7.57 17.88
C GLU A 307 26.49 -9.10 17.69
N VAL A 308 25.51 -9.79 18.27
CA VAL A 308 25.31 -11.23 18.04
C VAL A 308 25.01 -11.51 16.57
N CYS A 309 24.09 -10.77 15.95
CA CYS A 309 23.74 -10.95 14.54
C CYS A 309 24.97 -10.81 13.63
N ARG A 310 25.81 -9.79 13.84
CA ARG A 310 27.03 -9.58 13.04
C ARG A 310 28.02 -10.73 13.21
N LYS A 311 28.23 -11.23 14.43
CA LYS A 311 29.12 -12.37 14.69
C LYS A 311 28.66 -13.64 13.98
N GLU A 312 27.34 -13.82 13.85
CA GLU A 312 26.72 -14.96 13.17
C GLU A 312 26.53 -14.75 11.66
N GLY A 313 26.97 -13.63 11.10
CA GLY A 313 26.80 -13.30 9.67
C GLY A 313 25.35 -12.96 9.28
N ILE A 314 24.50 -12.59 10.24
CA ILE A 314 23.11 -12.18 10.03
C ILE A 314 23.07 -10.68 9.75
N ASN A 315 22.42 -10.29 8.65
CA ASN A 315 22.20 -8.88 8.32
C ASN A 315 20.74 -8.49 8.50
N LEU A 316 20.46 -7.73 9.56
CA LEU A 316 19.13 -7.15 9.79
C LEU A 316 18.98 -5.86 8.99
N THR A 317 17.87 -5.76 8.26
CA THR A 317 17.52 -4.58 7.47
C THR A 317 16.99 -3.44 8.34
N GLY A 318 16.27 -3.77 9.41
CA GLY A 318 15.74 -2.77 10.34
C GLY A 318 15.11 -3.37 11.59
N ILE A 319 15.00 -2.56 12.65
CA ILE A 319 14.28 -2.89 13.89
C ILE A 319 13.30 -1.77 14.17
N TYR A 320 12.01 -2.07 14.16
CA TYR A 320 10.93 -1.16 14.46
C TYR A 320 10.27 -1.59 15.76
N HIS A 321 10.05 -0.63 16.64
CA HIS A 321 9.38 -0.87 17.91
C HIS A 321 8.39 0.23 18.25
N CYS A 322 7.36 -0.13 19.01
CA CYS A 322 6.40 0.83 19.53
C CYS A 322 6.55 0.94 21.05
N PRO A 323 6.97 2.11 21.59
CA PRO A 323 7.24 2.28 23.02
C PRO A 323 5.99 2.51 23.87
N HIS A 324 4.86 2.84 23.23
CA HIS A 324 3.63 3.28 23.89
C HIS A 324 2.87 2.17 24.62
N ASN A 325 2.11 2.59 25.64
CA ASN A 325 1.11 1.78 26.33
C ASN A 325 -0.10 1.44 25.44
N TRP A 326 -0.97 0.57 25.95
CA TRP A 326 -2.15 0.10 25.21
C TRP A 326 -3.26 1.15 25.07
N ASP A 327 -3.31 2.11 25.99
CA ASP A 327 -4.33 3.15 26.14
C ASP A 327 -3.95 4.50 25.49
N GLU A 328 -2.70 4.66 25.05
CA GLU A 328 -2.21 5.90 24.42
C GLU A 328 -2.73 6.14 22.99
N GLY A 329 -3.53 5.22 22.43
CA GLY A 329 -4.18 5.41 21.13
C GLY A 329 -3.25 5.47 19.91
N CYS A 330 -1.93 5.26 20.07
CA CYS A 330 -0.95 5.37 18.99
C CYS A 330 -1.27 4.46 17.78
N PHE A 331 -0.76 4.82 16.59
CA PHE A 331 -0.93 4.03 15.37
C PHE A 331 0.12 2.91 15.20
N CYS A 332 1.27 3.01 15.87
CA CYS A 332 2.37 2.03 15.70
C CYS A 332 2.10 0.67 16.33
N ARG A 333 1.36 0.62 17.44
CA ARG A 333 1.27 -0.56 18.30
C ARG A 333 0.43 -1.65 17.65
N LYS A 334 0.99 -2.86 17.51
CA LYS A 334 0.22 -4.05 17.10
C LYS A 334 -0.90 -4.28 18.12
N PRO A 335 -2.16 -4.44 17.71
CA PRO A 335 -2.61 -4.95 16.41
C PRO A 335 -2.74 -3.95 15.26
N LYS A 336 -2.46 -2.66 15.47
CA LYS A 336 -2.43 -1.71 14.36
C LYS A 336 -1.19 -1.96 13.48
N PRO A 337 -1.31 -1.76 12.16
CA PRO A 337 -0.24 -2.05 11.19
C PRO A 337 0.84 -0.96 11.09
N GLY A 338 0.86 0.05 11.97
CA GLY A 338 1.67 1.26 11.75
C GLY A 338 3.16 1.03 11.61
N MET A 339 3.75 0.11 12.39
CA MET A 339 5.17 -0.24 12.22
C MET A 339 5.45 -0.94 10.88
N LEU A 340 4.51 -1.75 10.37
CA LEU A 340 4.66 -2.47 9.09
C LEU A 340 4.66 -1.46 7.94
N PHE A 341 3.73 -0.50 7.95
CA PHE A 341 3.70 0.58 6.96
C PHE A 341 4.93 1.47 7.01
N LYS A 342 5.43 1.79 8.22
CA LYS A 342 6.67 2.55 8.37
C LYS A 342 7.86 1.80 7.77
N ALA A 343 8.03 0.52 8.11
CA ALA A 343 9.09 -0.32 7.54
C ALA A 343 9.02 -0.39 6.01
N ALA A 344 7.81 -0.57 5.46
CA ALA A 344 7.59 -0.61 4.01
C ALA A 344 7.95 0.71 3.32
N ALA A 345 7.61 1.85 3.93
CA ALA A 345 7.95 3.17 3.41
C ALA A 345 9.46 3.45 3.46
N ASP A 346 10.12 3.13 4.57
CA ASP A 346 11.55 3.38 4.77
C ASP A 346 12.42 2.50 3.84
N HIS A 347 11.97 1.27 3.53
CA HIS A 347 12.74 0.30 2.72
C HIS A 347 12.16 0.03 1.32
N ASN A 348 11.11 0.76 0.93
CA ASN A 348 10.41 0.69 -0.37
C ASN A 348 10.10 -0.76 -0.79
N PHE A 349 9.25 -1.46 -0.05
CA PHE A 349 8.81 -2.81 -0.42
C PHE A 349 7.29 -2.96 -0.35
N ASP A 350 6.77 -3.97 -1.05
CA ASP A 350 5.34 -4.28 -1.15
C ASP A 350 4.91 -5.23 -0.02
N LEU A 351 4.09 -4.73 0.91
CA LEU A 351 3.55 -5.53 2.02
C LEU A 351 2.70 -6.70 1.54
N THR A 352 2.04 -6.57 0.38
CA THR A 352 1.22 -7.65 -0.21
C THR A 352 2.03 -8.83 -0.75
N LYS A 353 3.35 -8.69 -0.78
CA LYS A 353 4.32 -9.73 -1.16
C LYS A 353 5.25 -10.10 0.01
N THR A 354 4.97 -9.58 1.20
CA THR A 354 5.80 -9.75 2.39
C THR A 354 5.17 -10.76 3.34
N ILE A 355 6.03 -11.54 4.00
CA ILE A 355 5.63 -12.48 5.06
C ILE A 355 5.85 -11.81 6.41
N PHE A 356 4.87 -11.86 7.30
CA PHE A 356 5.02 -11.50 8.70
C PHE A 356 4.89 -12.74 9.57
N ILE A 357 5.86 -13.00 10.45
CA ILE A 357 5.81 -14.11 11.41
C ILE A 357 5.70 -13.55 12.82
N GLY A 358 4.67 -13.96 13.55
CA GLY A 358 4.40 -13.56 14.94
C GLY A 358 3.98 -14.76 15.78
N ASP A 359 3.84 -14.59 17.09
CA ASP A 359 3.35 -15.61 18.03
C ASP A 359 2.00 -15.22 18.67
N ASP A 360 1.53 -14.00 18.44
CA ASP A 360 0.40 -13.39 19.13
C ASP A 360 -0.71 -13.02 18.14
N GLU A 361 -1.98 -13.07 18.57
CA GLU A 361 -3.12 -12.66 17.75
C GLU A 361 -2.96 -11.22 17.23
N ARG A 362 -2.30 -10.35 18.01
CA ARG A 362 -2.03 -8.97 17.59
C ARG A 362 -1.12 -8.89 16.37
N ASP A 363 -0.22 -9.86 16.17
CA ASP A 363 0.63 -9.93 14.99
C ASP A 363 -0.19 -10.31 13.76
N GLU A 364 -1.08 -11.29 13.92
CA GLU A 364 -2.01 -11.72 12.88
C GLU A 364 -2.91 -10.58 12.42
N GLN A 365 -3.52 -9.86 13.37
CA GLN A 365 -4.37 -8.71 13.10
C GLN A 365 -3.58 -7.58 12.40
N ALA A 366 -2.35 -7.28 12.84
CA ALA A 366 -1.52 -6.26 12.21
C ALA A 366 -1.12 -6.63 10.79
N GLY A 367 -0.71 -7.89 10.56
CA GLY A 367 -0.36 -8.35 9.21
C GLY A 367 -1.57 -8.37 8.27
N LYS A 368 -2.74 -8.78 8.75
CA LYS A 368 -4.00 -8.75 7.97
C LYS A 368 -4.37 -7.31 7.59
N ALA A 369 -4.30 -6.36 8.52
CA ALA A 369 -4.57 -4.94 8.26
C ALA A 369 -3.53 -4.27 7.32
N ALA A 370 -2.34 -4.87 7.19
CA ALA A 370 -1.31 -4.47 6.24
C ALA A 370 -1.37 -5.25 4.91
N ASN A 371 -2.33 -6.15 4.75
CA ASN A 371 -2.44 -7.12 3.63
C ASN A 371 -1.19 -7.99 3.42
N CYS A 372 -0.46 -8.29 4.50
CA CYS A 372 0.67 -9.21 4.50
C CYS A 372 0.19 -10.67 4.58
N LYS A 373 1.01 -11.59 4.07
CA LYS A 373 0.86 -13.00 4.42
C LYS A 373 1.37 -13.20 5.84
N THR A 374 0.48 -13.48 6.79
CA THR A 374 0.88 -13.72 8.19
C THR A 374 0.98 -15.21 8.49
N ILE A 375 2.01 -15.60 9.24
CA ILE A 375 2.19 -16.95 9.79
C ILE A 375 2.29 -16.81 11.31
N SER A 376 1.35 -17.42 12.04
CA SER A 376 1.36 -17.47 13.50
C SER A 376 2.13 -18.69 13.97
N LEU A 377 3.10 -18.51 14.88
CA LEU A 377 3.80 -19.59 15.55
C LEU A 377 2.96 -20.11 16.71
N HIS A 378 2.66 -21.41 16.70
CA HIS A 378 1.95 -22.08 17.78
C HIS A 378 2.92 -22.75 18.76
N GLN A 379 2.40 -23.14 19.93
CA GLN A 379 3.16 -23.83 20.97
C GLN A 379 3.87 -25.07 20.41
N GLY A 380 5.20 -25.15 20.61
CA GLY A 380 6.05 -26.24 20.11
C GLY A 380 6.63 -26.04 18.71
N GLN A 381 6.16 -25.05 17.95
CA GLN A 381 6.81 -24.65 16.70
C GLN A 381 7.98 -23.70 17.01
N ASN A 382 9.04 -23.80 16.20
CA ASN A 382 10.13 -22.82 16.23
C ASN A 382 10.27 -22.16 14.85
N LEU A 383 10.85 -20.95 14.85
CA LEU A 383 11.03 -20.15 13.64
C LEU A 383 11.81 -20.92 12.56
N LEU A 384 12.78 -21.76 12.94
CA LEU A 384 13.62 -22.50 11.99
C LEU A 384 12.80 -23.47 11.14
N VAL A 385 11.82 -24.16 11.72
CA VAL A 385 10.94 -25.08 10.97
C VAL A 385 10.17 -24.31 9.89
N ILE A 386 9.56 -23.18 10.25
CA ILE A 386 8.83 -22.36 9.27
C ILE A 386 9.78 -21.84 8.18
N VAL A 387 10.93 -21.29 8.54
CA VAL A 387 11.91 -20.75 7.58
C VAL A 387 12.42 -21.82 6.61
N LYS A 388 12.56 -23.07 7.04
CA LYS A 388 12.93 -24.19 6.16
C LYS A 388 11.92 -24.40 5.03
N THR A 389 10.63 -24.20 5.29
CA THR A 389 9.55 -24.34 4.30
C THR A 389 9.41 -23.18 3.32
N LEU A 390 10.03 -22.02 3.60
CA LEU A 390 9.96 -20.86 2.71
C LEU A 390 10.81 -21.10 1.45
N ALA A 391 10.24 -20.82 0.28
CA ALA A 391 10.91 -21.00 -1.02
C ALA A 391 12.00 -19.95 -1.32
#